data_AF-A0A7C9N477-F1
#
_entry.id   AF-A0A7C9N477-F1
#
_cell.length_a   1.000
_cell.length_b   1.000
_cell.length_c   1.000
_cell.angle_alpha   90.00
_cell.angle_beta   90.00
_cell.angle_gamma   90.00
#
_symmetry.space_group_name_H-M   'P 1'
#
loop_
_entity.id
_entity.type
_entity.pdbx_description
1 polymer ?
#
loop_
_entity_poly.entity_id
_entity_poly.type
_entity_poly.pdbx_seq_one_letter_code
_entity_poly.pdbx_strand_id
1 'polypeptide(L)'
;MGITCHYLNVRPEEIEPLLRHPQRIDELMEDVERGLDIGKAWDGLAALLTDLPVDVVFGGTPLETGHEFPYGQPRYLSPEQVVIAAESLPGVLRYDGTAMTGVYPGDDDEDYYRRHYAGLWEFFSTCAKNGDAVVVTLL
;
A
#
# COMPACT_ATOMS: atom_id res chain seq x y z
N MET A 1 -16.27 -7.67 -9.81
CA MET A 1 -15.70 -6.81 -8.75
C MET A 1 -15.05 -7.70 -7.71
N GLY A 2 -13.97 -7.23 -7.11
CA GLY A 2 -13.14 -7.98 -6.17
C GLY A 2 -12.32 -7.00 -5.34
N ILE A 3 -11.61 -7.48 -4.32
CA ILE A 3 -10.91 -6.61 -3.37
C ILE A 3 -9.66 -6.05 -4.04
N THR A 4 -9.50 -4.72 -4.07
CA THR A 4 -8.30 -4.03 -4.61
C THR A 4 -7.54 -3.28 -3.52
N CYS A 5 -6.25 -3.03 -3.75
CA CYS A 5 -5.41 -2.28 -2.84
C CYS A 5 -4.91 -0.99 -3.47
N HIS A 6 -5.16 0.11 -2.78
CA HIS A 6 -4.83 1.46 -3.20
C HIS A 6 -3.87 2.07 -2.18
N TYR A 7 -2.91 2.83 -2.69
CA TYR A 7 -1.96 3.61 -1.91
C TYR A 7 -2.21 5.08 -2.21
N LEU A 8 -2.26 5.91 -1.18
CA LEU A 8 -2.41 7.36 -1.31
C LEU A 8 -1.20 8.02 -0.69
N ASN A 9 -0.53 8.90 -1.44
CA ASN A 9 0.53 9.71 -0.87
C ASN A 9 -0.07 10.90 -0.11
N VAL A 10 0.44 11.15 1.08
CA VAL A 10 0.04 12.26 1.95
C VAL A 10 1.24 13.18 2.07
N ARG A 11 1.14 14.37 1.50
CA ARG A 11 2.26 15.31 1.45
C ARG A 11 2.63 15.80 2.85
N PRO A 12 3.87 16.25 3.11
CA PRO A 12 4.31 16.68 4.43
C PRO A 12 3.36 17.69 5.12
N GLU A 13 2.81 18.64 4.37
CA GLU A 13 1.86 19.65 4.87
C GLU A 13 0.47 19.09 5.19
N GLU A 14 0.11 17.91 4.65
CA GLU A 14 -1.18 17.24 4.84
C GLU A 14 -1.14 16.22 5.99
N ILE A 15 0.05 15.76 6.42
CA ILE A 15 0.23 14.72 7.45
C ILE A 15 -0.43 15.10 8.77
N GLU A 16 -0.01 16.21 9.37
CA GLU A 16 -0.52 16.63 10.69
C GLU A 16 -2.04 16.90 10.64
N PRO A 17 -2.58 17.60 9.63
CA PRO A 17 -4.03 17.72 9.46
C PRO A 17 -4.77 16.38 9.35
N LEU A 18 -4.22 15.42 8.60
CA LEU A 18 -4.82 14.09 8.45
C LEU A 18 -4.82 13.33 9.79
N LEU A 19 -3.70 13.33 10.52
CA LEU A 19 -3.61 12.64 11.80
C LEU A 19 -4.54 13.23 12.87
N ARG A 20 -4.81 14.54 12.82
CA ARG A 20 -5.80 15.19 13.69
C ARG A 20 -7.24 14.92 13.28
N HIS A 21 -7.48 14.74 11.98
CA HIS A 21 -8.80 14.56 11.39
C HIS A 21 -8.78 13.43 10.36
N PRO A 22 -8.73 12.16 10.79
CA PRO A 22 -8.54 11.02 9.89
C PRO A 22 -9.64 10.86 8.84
N GLN A 23 -10.85 11.36 9.11
CA GLN A 23 -11.96 11.40 8.14
C GLN A 23 -11.64 12.19 6.86
N ARG A 24 -10.59 13.01 6.86
CA ARG A 24 -10.12 13.71 5.65
C ARG A 24 -9.55 12.76 4.59
N ILE A 25 -9.35 11.48 4.92
CA ILE A 25 -8.95 10.48 3.94
C ILE A 25 -9.96 10.36 2.80
N ASP A 26 -11.25 10.62 3.06
CA ASP A 26 -12.30 10.58 2.04
C ASP A 26 -12.03 11.62 0.93
N GLU A 27 -11.60 12.82 1.32
CA GLU A 27 -11.21 13.89 0.38
C GLU A 27 -10.00 13.48 -0.47
N LEU A 28 -9.03 12.78 0.14
CA LEU A 28 -7.83 12.31 -0.56
C LEU A 28 -8.14 11.16 -1.52
N MET A 29 -9.10 10.30 -1.18
CA MET A 29 -9.55 9.18 -2.02
C MET A 29 -10.31 9.62 -3.27
N GLU A 30 -10.92 10.82 -3.25
CA GLU A 30 -11.58 11.40 -4.42
C GLU A 30 -10.61 11.95 -5.47
N ASP A 31 -9.33 12.19 -5.10
CA ASP A 31 -8.30 12.70 -6.01
C ASP A 31 -7.66 11.56 -6.83
N VAL A 32 -8.25 11.29 -8.00
CA VAL A 32 -7.85 10.21 -8.92
C VAL A 32 -6.43 10.34 -9.49
N GLU A 33 -5.79 11.50 -9.36
CA GLU A 33 -4.41 11.71 -9.83
C GLU A 33 -3.37 11.39 -8.76
N ARG A 34 -3.80 11.10 -7.53
CA ARG A 34 -2.91 10.73 -6.42
C ARG A 34 -2.90 9.24 -6.21
N GLY A 35 -1.73 8.72 -5.84
CA GLY A 35 -1.60 7.34 -5.38
C GLY A 35 -1.20 6.31 -6.43
N LEU A 36 -1.35 5.05 -6.04
CA LEU A 36 -1.08 3.85 -6.84
C LEU A 36 -2.19 2.82 -6.58
N ASP A 37 -2.72 2.23 -7.65
CA ASP A 37 -3.61 1.07 -7.57
C ASP A 37 -2.84 -0.18 -8.03
N ILE A 38 -2.71 -1.17 -7.16
CA ILE A 38 -2.11 -2.47 -7.51
C ILE A 38 -3.15 -3.54 -7.84
N GLY A 39 -4.42 -3.13 -7.94
CA GLY A 39 -5.56 -3.99 -8.20
C GLY A 39 -5.62 -5.11 -7.17
N LYS A 40 -5.77 -6.33 -7.68
CA LYS A 40 -5.89 -7.55 -6.87
C LYS A 40 -4.55 -8.21 -6.55
N ALA A 41 -3.43 -7.58 -6.93
CA ALA A 41 -2.10 -8.15 -6.69
C ALA A 41 -1.73 -8.18 -5.20
N TRP A 42 -2.46 -7.47 -4.35
CA TRP A 42 -2.12 -7.29 -2.93
C TRP A 42 -1.92 -8.61 -2.19
N ASP A 43 -2.80 -9.59 -2.31
CA ASP A 43 -2.69 -10.82 -1.52
C ASP A 43 -1.49 -11.67 -1.96
N GLY A 44 -1.19 -11.69 -3.27
CA GLY A 44 0.03 -12.31 -3.79
C GLY A 44 1.29 -11.56 -3.38
N LEU A 45 1.26 -10.23 -3.38
CA LEU A 45 2.39 -9.46 -2.85
C LEU A 45 2.56 -9.67 -1.34
N ALA A 46 1.48 -9.83 -0.56
CA ALA A 46 1.58 -10.19 0.86
C ALA A 46 2.22 -11.56 1.07
N ALA A 47 1.83 -12.55 0.26
CA ALA A 47 2.42 -13.90 0.31
C ALA A 47 3.90 -13.92 -0.07
N LEU A 48 4.33 -13.05 -1.01
CA LEU A 48 5.70 -13.02 -1.53
C LEU A 48 6.64 -12.08 -0.75
N LEU A 49 6.12 -11.09 -0.01
CA LEU A 49 6.90 -10.04 0.66
C LEU A 49 6.92 -10.20 2.20
N THR A 50 7.16 -11.41 2.70
CA THR A 50 7.00 -11.74 4.13
C THR A 50 8.06 -11.16 5.06
N ASP A 51 9.25 -10.82 4.54
CA ASP A 51 10.42 -10.45 5.35
C ASP A 51 10.69 -8.93 5.37
N LEU A 52 9.73 -8.11 4.95
CA LEU A 52 9.90 -6.66 4.98
C LEU A 52 9.80 -6.11 6.43
N PRO A 53 10.65 -5.14 6.81
CA PRO A 53 10.58 -4.49 8.13
C PRO A 53 9.33 -3.61 8.31
N VAL A 54 8.69 -3.25 7.21
CA VAL A 54 7.44 -2.48 7.16
C VAL A 54 6.46 -3.28 6.30
N ASP A 55 5.26 -3.52 6.83
CA ASP A 55 4.19 -4.13 6.06
C ASP A 55 3.65 -3.10 5.06
N VAL A 56 4.12 -3.20 3.82
CA VAL A 56 3.68 -2.33 2.73
C VAL A 56 2.34 -2.76 2.16
N VAL A 57 1.86 -3.98 2.41
CA VAL A 57 0.63 -4.48 1.77
C VAL A 57 -0.60 -4.21 2.61
N PHE A 58 -0.52 -4.45 3.92
CA PHE A 58 -1.59 -4.12 4.85
C PHE A 58 -1.35 -2.79 5.57
N GLY A 59 -0.19 -2.17 5.38
CA GLY A 59 0.13 -0.87 5.95
C GLY A 59 0.43 -0.91 7.45
N GLY A 60 0.52 0.28 8.05
CA GLY A 60 0.87 0.47 9.45
C GLY A 60 -0.33 0.66 10.37
N THR A 61 -0.39 1.82 11.01
CA THR A 61 -1.38 2.15 12.04
C THR A 61 -2.75 2.42 11.41
N PRO A 62 -3.85 1.80 11.87
CA PRO A 62 -5.17 2.13 11.36
C PRO A 62 -5.53 3.60 11.64
N LEU A 63 -6.13 4.25 10.65
CA LEU A 63 -6.71 5.57 10.76
C LEU A 63 -8.15 5.43 11.27
N GLU A 64 -8.42 5.94 12.47
CA GLU A 64 -9.76 5.92 13.06
C GLU A 64 -10.64 7.02 12.44
N THR A 65 -11.18 6.74 11.25
CA THR A 65 -11.97 7.69 10.45
C THR A 65 -13.36 7.99 11.02
N GLY A 66 -13.82 7.18 11.97
CA GLY A 66 -15.16 7.31 12.57
C GLY A 66 -16.30 6.73 11.73
N HIS A 67 -16.01 6.11 10.59
CA HIS A 67 -16.98 5.36 9.79
C HIS A 67 -16.40 4.03 9.31
N GLU A 68 -17.25 3.13 8.84
CA GLU A 68 -16.82 1.79 8.41
C GLU A 68 -16.32 1.79 6.97
N PHE A 69 -15.21 1.09 6.75
CA PHE A 69 -14.68 0.75 5.43
C PHE A 69 -14.97 -0.72 5.11
N PRO A 70 -15.36 -1.07 3.87
CA PRO A 70 -15.79 -2.43 3.52
C PRO A 70 -14.79 -3.53 3.86
N TYR A 71 -13.49 -3.23 3.83
CA TYR A 71 -12.40 -4.19 4.08
C TYR A 71 -11.46 -3.74 5.21
N GLY A 72 -11.97 -2.92 6.13
CA GLY A 72 -11.23 -2.41 7.28
C GLY A 72 -10.68 -1.00 7.07
N GLN A 73 -10.35 -0.35 8.18
CA GLN A 73 -9.87 1.04 8.18
C GLN A 73 -8.63 1.21 7.30
N PRO A 74 -8.49 2.35 6.60
CA PRO A 74 -7.26 2.73 5.94
C PRO A 74 -6.08 2.73 6.93
N ARG A 75 -4.89 2.37 6.47
CA ARG A 75 -3.71 2.20 7.33
C ARG A 75 -2.59 3.12 6.93
N TYR A 76 -2.10 3.88 7.90
CA TYR A 76 -1.08 4.90 7.76
C TYR A 76 0.33 4.34 7.97
N LEU A 77 1.23 4.72 7.06
CA LEU A 77 2.67 4.59 7.16
C LEU A 77 3.28 5.98 7.28
N SER A 78 4.03 6.20 8.35
CA SER A 78 4.79 7.45 8.57
C SER A 78 5.86 7.67 7.50
N PRO A 79 6.32 8.92 7.28
CA PRO A 79 7.42 9.20 6.36
C PRO A 79 8.66 8.33 6.64
N GLU A 80 8.97 8.10 7.91
CA GLU A 80 10.09 7.24 8.31
C GLU A 80 9.88 5.78 7.88
N GLN A 81 8.68 5.25 8.05
CA GLN A 81 8.33 3.90 7.57
C GLN A 81 8.34 3.82 6.04
N VAL A 82 7.91 4.87 5.36
CA VAL A 82 7.95 4.96 3.89
C VAL A 82 9.39 4.93 3.38
N VAL A 83 10.32 5.63 4.04
CA VAL A 83 11.75 5.56 3.72
C VAL A 83 12.28 4.13 3.91
N ILE A 84 12.00 3.51 5.06
CA ILE A 84 12.43 2.13 5.35
C ILE A 84 11.89 1.16 4.29
N ALA A 85 10.61 1.29 3.92
CA ALA A 85 9.98 0.49 2.88
C ALA A 85 10.67 0.69 1.51
N ALA A 86 10.90 1.94 1.10
CA ALA A 86 11.55 2.26 -0.16
C ALA A 86 12.98 1.70 -0.26
N GLU A 87 13.72 1.67 0.85
CA GLU A 87 15.07 1.09 0.93
C GLU A 87 15.07 -0.44 0.98
N SER A 88 14.01 -1.05 1.52
CA SER A 88 13.90 -2.50 1.70
C SER A 88 13.27 -3.21 0.50
N LEU A 89 12.49 -2.50 -0.31
CA LEU A 89 11.83 -3.07 -1.48
C LEU A 89 12.79 -3.57 -2.57
N PRO A 90 13.90 -2.91 -2.95
CA PRO A 90 14.71 -3.33 -4.09
C PRO A 90 15.19 -4.80 -4.03
N GLY A 91 14.80 -5.60 -5.03
CA GLY A 91 15.36 -6.94 -5.25
C GLY A 91 14.88 -8.03 -4.28
N VAL A 92 13.90 -7.75 -3.41
CA VAL A 92 13.37 -8.74 -2.47
C VAL A 92 12.30 -9.65 -3.07
N LEU A 93 11.60 -9.22 -4.12
CA LEU A 93 10.57 -10.06 -4.74
C LEU A 93 11.19 -11.31 -5.36
N ARG A 94 10.82 -12.46 -4.81
CA ARG A 94 11.13 -13.79 -5.34
C ARG A 94 9.83 -14.52 -5.57
N TYR A 95 9.56 -14.90 -6.81
CA TYR A 95 8.36 -15.65 -7.12
C TYR A 95 8.46 -17.07 -6.56
N ASP A 96 7.40 -17.49 -5.86
CA ASP A 96 7.25 -18.85 -5.35
C ASP A 96 5.81 -19.31 -5.59
N GLY A 97 5.62 -20.15 -6.62
CA GLY A 97 4.30 -20.69 -6.96
C GLY A 97 3.67 -21.52 -5.83
N THR A 98 4.46 -22.04 -4.89
CA THR A 98 3.90 -22.74 -3.72
C THR A 98 3.27 -21.77 -2.73
N ALA A 99 3.88 -20.59 -2.52
CA ALA A 99 3.32 -19.51 -1.71
C ALA A 99 2.02 -18.93 -2.31
N MET A 100 1.82 -19.09 -3.63
CA MET A 100 0.63 -18.64 -4.34
C MET A 100 -0.59 -19.55 -4.17
N THR A 101 -0.46 -20.71 -3.54
CA THR A 101 -1.59 -21.64 -3.36
C THR A 101 -2.64 -21.05 -2.41
N GLY A 102 -3.84 -20.79 -2.91
CA GLY A 102 -4.95 -20.24 -2.12
C GLY A 102 -4.93 -18.73 -1.95
N VAL A 103 -3.97 -18.05 -2.58
CA VAL A 103 -3.88 -16.59 -2.63
C VAL A 103 -4.98 -16.01 -3.51
N TYR A 104 -5.61 -14.93 -3.07
CA TYR A 104 -6.59 -14.17 -3.85
C TYR A 104 -5.93 -13.45 -5.05
N PRO A 105 -6.57 -13.42 -6.24
CA PRO A 105 -7.85 -14.02 -6.60
C PRO A 105 -7.76 -15.49 -7.06
N GLY A 106 -6.58 -16.09 -7.01
CA GLY A 106 -6.28 -17.44 -7.50
C GLY A 106 -5.51 -17.49 -8.81
N ASP A 107 -4.97 -16.34 -9.26
CA ASP A 107 -4.18 -16.23 -10.48
C ASP A 107 -2.68 -16.41 -10.19
N ASP A 108 -2.07 -17.44 -10.80
CA ASP A 108 -0.63 -17.72 -10.78
C ASP A 108 0.01 -17.09 -12.04
N ASP A 109 0.36 -15.80 -11.94
CA ASP A 109 0.96 -15.01 -13.02
C ASP A 109 2.14 -14.17 -12.47
N GLU A 110 3.36 -14.70 -12.61
CA GLU A 110 4.57 -14.04 -12.15
C GLU A 110 4.77 -12.64 -12.76
N ASP A 111 4.49 -12.47 -14.06
CA ASP A 111 4.67 -11.20 -14.76
C ASP A 111 3.70 -10.13 -14.24
N TYR A 112 2.49 -10.54 -13.87
CA TYR A 112 1.50 -9.68 -13.21
C TYR A 112 2.03 -9.15 -11.87
N TYR A 113 2.52 -10.02 -10.98
CA TYR A 113 3.05 -9.60 -9.67
C TYR A 113 4.32 -8.76 -9.81
N ARG A 114 5.22 -9.11 -10.74
CA ARG A 114 6.44 -8.33 -11.01
C ARG A 114 6.11 -6.91 -11.46
N ARG A 115 5.11 -6.74 -12.33
CA ARG A 115 4.66 -5.42 -12.79
C ARG A 115 4.11 -4.57 -11.65
N HIS A 116 3.23 -5.13 -10.82
CA HIS A 116 2.64 -4.40 -9.70
C HIS A 116 3.66 -4.08 -8.60
N TYR A 117 4.59 -5.00 -8.33
CA TYR A 117 5.71 -4.75 -7.42
C TYR A 117 6.64 -3.64 -7.92
N ALA A 118 6.94 -3.59 -9.22
CA ALA A 118 7.74 -2.49 -9.79
C ALA A 118 7.06 -1.13 -9.58
N GLY A 119 5.75 -1.04 -9.81
CA GLY A 119 4.97 0.17 -9.52
C GLY A 119 4.94 0.52 -8.03
N LEU A 120 4.80 -0.49 -7.15
CA LEU A 120 4.86 -0.31 -5.70
C LEU A 120 6.21 0.28 -5.27
N TRP A 121 7.31 -0.28 -5.78
CA TRP A 121 8.64 0.21 -5.48
C TRP A 121 8.87 1.64 -5.99
N GLU A 122 8.44 1.95 -7.22
CA GLU A 122 8.54 3.31 -7.78
C GLU A 122 7.74 4.32 -6.94
N PHE A 123 6.53 3.95 -6.52
CA PHE A 123 5.67 4.78 -5.69
C PHE A 123 6.29 5.08 -4.33
N PHE A 124 6.72 4.06 -3.58
CA PHE A 124 7.36 4.23 -2.28
C PHE A 124 8.67 5.02 -2.39
N SER A 125 9.46 4.77 -3.45
CA SER A 125 10.69 5.52 -3.70
C SER A 125 10.43 7.01 -3.96
N THR A 126 9.33 7.35 -4.62
CA THR A 126 8.94 8.73 -4.89
C THR A 126 8.43 9.40 -3.61
N CYS A 127 7.55 8.72 -2.86
CA CYS A 127 7.04 9.21 -1.58
C CYS A 127 8.19 9.47 -0.58
N ALA A 128 9.13 8.53 -0.47
CA ALA A 128 10.30 8.66 0.40
C ALA A 128 11.16 9.88 0.05
N LYS A 129 11.36 10.17 -1.24
CA LYS A 129 12.12 11.36 -1.69
C LYS A 129 11.42 12.67 -1.35
N ASN A 130 10.09 12.67 -1.36
CA ASN A 130 9.28 13.86 -1.06
C ASN A 130 9.04 14.07 0.44
N GLY A 131 9.32 13.06 1.26
CA GLY A 131 8.94 13.05 2.67
C GLY A 131 7.43 12.80 2.88
N ASP A 132 6.77 12.21 1.89
CA ASP A 132 5.36 11.87 1.96
C ASP A 132 5.15 10.71 2.94
N ALA A 133 4.03 10.75 3.66
CA ALA A 133 3.47 9.56 4.28
C ALA A 133 2.62 8.79 3.25
N VAL A 134 2.24 7.56 3.59
CA VAL A 134 1.40 6.72 2.72
C VAL A 134 0.21 6.20 3.51
N VAL A 135 -0.97 6.21 2.89
CA VAL A 135 -2.16 5.49 3.40
C VAL A 135 -2.48 4.34 2.47
N VAL A 136 -2.66 3.16 3.04
CA VAL A 136 -3.02 1.92 2.35
C VAL A 136 -4.50 1.63 2.60
N THR A 137 -5.26 1.37 1.54
CA THR A 137 -6.70 1.12 1.61
C THR A 137 -7.08 -0.11 0.78
N LEU A 138 -7.87 -1.01 1.37
CA LEU A 138 -8.51 -2.13 0.67
C LEU A 138 -9.97 -1.77 0.32
N LEU A 139 -10.36 -1.94 -0.95
CA LEU A 139 -11.65 -1.51 -1.53
C LEU A 139 -12.35 -2.59 -2.35
#